data_AF-A0A7R9U8G9-F1
#
_entry.id   AF-A0A7R9U8G9-F1
#
_cell.length_a   1.000
_cell.length_b   1.000
_cell.length_c   1.000
_cell.angle_alpha   90.00
_cell.angle_beta   90.00
_cell.angle_gamma   90.00
#
_symmetry.space_group_name_H-M   'P 1'
#
loop_
_entity.id
_entity.type
_entity.pdbx_description
1 polymer ?
#
loop_
_entity_poly.entity_id
_entity_poly.type
_entity_poly.pdbx_seq_one_letter_code
_entity_poly.pdbx_strand_id
1 'polypeptide(L)'
;MPVGGALKLKGGASLKSRKKSKKEKKEKREKKRRRAERDAENEPAAQRVRRGAPIVKPEDEDDDEEVLLPIMGRGHLTSSGTVISGHGTQFSSELEVGDNILIRHPTTLMEESRQVRMLLSDISLSVDAPFSSDLVSTTSFRYLKLPKDDAERKEEEEDAAARRRKNRDQEESSAVGTYSSDMGTRVTMRVKKAGAYGGYQIIHQQADTELTRSELLELRSKHKADRHCM
;
A
#
# COMPACT_ATOMS: atom_id res chain seq x y z
N MET A 1 37.67 -29.82 10.12
CA MET A 1 37.15 -29.50 8.77
C MET A 1 35.70 -29.05 8.90
N PRO A 2 35.29 -27.84 8.48
CA PRO A 2 33.89 -27.45 8.50
C PRO A 2 33.20 -27.78 7.17
N VAL A 3 32.16 -28.60 7.25
CA VAL A 3 31.32 -29.03 6.11
C VAL A 3 30.28 -27.94 5.83
N GLY A 4 30.56 -27.08 4.84
CA GLY A 4 29.63 -26.06 4.36
C GLY A 4 28.57 -26.64 3.42
N GLY A 5 27.55 -27.30 3.97
CA GLY A 5 26.40 -27.81 3.21
C GLY A 5 25.27 -26.79 3.16
N ALA A 6 25.01 -26.20 2.00
CA ALA A 6 23.86 -25.32 1.79
C ALA A 6 22.54 -26.11 1.83
N LEU A 7 21.63 -25.74 2.74
CA LEU A 7 20.28 -26.29 2.84
C LEU A 7 19.48 -26.02 1.55
N LYS A 8 18.96 -27.10 0.95
CA LYS A 8 17.98 -27.05 -0.16
C LYS A 8 16.59 -27.34 0.39
N LEU A 9 15.67 -26.39 0.24
CA LEU A 9 14.26 -26.56 0.57
C LEU A 9 13.57 -27.43 -0.48
N LYS A 10 12.82 -28.43 -0.03
CA LYS A 10 12.09 -29.39 -0.86
C LYS A 10 10.79 -28.72 -1.35
N GLY A 11 10.86 -28.11 -2.53
CA GLY A 11 9.71 -27.40 -3.13
C GLY A 11 9.95 -26.63 -4.42
N GLY A 12 11.08 -26.83 -5.13
CA GLY A 12 11.25 -26.37 -6.52
C GLY A 12 11.27 -24.86 -6.81
N ALA A 13 11.12 -23.97 -5.82
CA ALA A 13 11.21 -22.53 -6.04
C ALA A 13 12.66 -22.04 -5.92
N SER A 14 13.29 -21.72 -7.05
CA SER A 14 14.63 -21.11 -7.04
C SER A 14 14.54 -19.64 -6.60
N LEU A 15 15.22 -19.29 -5.50
CA LEU A 15 15.41 -17.90 -5.05
C LEU A 15 16.48 -17.18 -5.91
N LYS A 16 16.27 -17.13 -7.23
CA LYS A 16 17.14 -16.38 -8.14
C LYS A 16 16.35 -15.36 -8.95
N SER A 17 16.82 -14.11 -8.87
CA SER A 17 16.78 -13.06 -9.89
C SER A 17 15.87 -11.82 -9.75
N ARG A 18 15.52 -11.35 -8.55
CA ARG A 18 15.00 -9.96 -8.38
C ARG A 18 16.05 -8.85 -8.64
N LYS A 19 17.35 -9.17 -8.65
CA LYS A 19 18.45 -8.22 -8.92
C LYS A 19 18.66 -7.92 -10.41
N LYS A 20 18.19 -8.78 -11.33
CA LYS A 20 18.45 -8.63 -12.78
C LYS A 20 17.55 -7.54 -13.41
N SER A 21 16.27 -7.49 -13.03
CA SER A 21 15.31 -6.53 -13.58
C SER A 21 15.57 -5.06 -13.20
N LYS A 22 16.13 -4.79 -12.01
CA LYS A 22 16.54 -3.43 -11.61
C LYS A 22 17.77 -2.92 -12.38
N LYS A 23 18.71 -3.80 -12.77
CA LYS A 23 19.90 -3.41 -13.54
C LYS A 23 19.53 -3.05 -14.99
N GLU A 24 18.66 -3.84 -15.61
CA GLU A 24 18.16 -3.61 -16.97
C GLU A 24 17.36 -2.29 -17.11
N LYS A 25 16.55 -1.93 -16.10
CA LYS A 25 15.78 -0.68 -16.11
C LYS A 25 16.66 0.57 -15.96
N LYS A 26 17.80 0.49 -15.23
CA LYS A 26 18.74 1.61 -15.08
C LYS A 26 19.53 1.86 -16.37
N GLU A 27 19.96 0.80 -17.05
CA GLU A 27 20.75 0.89 -18.29
C GLU A 27 19.94 1.48 -19.46
N LYS A 28 18.63 1.18 -19.54
CA LYS A 28 17.74 1.75 -20.56
C LYS A 28 17.50 3.26 -20.39
N ARG A 29 17.53 3.77 -19.14
CA ARG A 29 17.30 5.20 -18.84
C ARG A 29 18.55 6.04 -19.11
N GLU A 30 19.74 5.49 -18.86
CA GLU A 30 21.02 6.14 -19.17
C GLU A 30 21.27 6.25 -20.68
N LYS A 31 20.90 5.21 -21.45
CA LYS A 31 20.99 5.23 -22.92
C LYS A 31 20.06 6.25 -23.58
N LYS A 32 18.91 6.56 -22.96
CA LYS A 32 17.98 7.60 -23.45
C LYS A 32 18.50 9.01 -23.19
N ARG A 33 19.12 9.27 -22.03
CA ARG A 33 19.77 10.57 -21.73
C ARG A 33 20.94 10.88 -22.66
N ARG A 34 21.78 9.88 -22.94
CA ARG A 34 22.93 10.03 -23.85
C ARG A 34 22.56 10.26 -25.32
N ARG A 35 21.33 9.93 -25.75
CA ARG A 35 20.84 10.29 -27.09
C ARG A 35 20.35 11.74 -27.12
N ALA A 36 19.59 12.16 -26.12
CA ALA A 36 19.10 13.54 -26.04
C ALA A 36 20.24 14.59 -25.93
N GLU A 37 21.33 14.26 -25.23
CA GLU A 37 22.50 15.16 -25.15
C GLU A 37 23.29 15.25 -26.47
N ARG A 38 23.34 14.18 -27.28
CA ARG A 38 24.02 14.20 -28.59
C ARG A 38 23.22 14.92 -29.66
N ASP A 39 21.89 14.92 -29.57
CA ASP A 39 21.03 15.62 -30.52
C ASP A 39 21.03 17.15 -30.29
N ALA A 40 21.46 17.61 -29.11
CA ALA A 40 21.57 19.05 -28.77
C ALA A 40 22.90 19.70 -29.21
N GLU A 41 23.95 18.91 -29.49
CA GLU A 41 25.28 19.43 -29.84
C GLU A 41 25.53 19.57 -31.35
N ASN A 42 24.57 19.22 -32.21
CA ASN A 42 24.76 19.20 -33.67
C ASN A 42 23.88 20.20 -34.44
N GLU A 43 23.54 21.33 -33.82
CA GLU A 43 22.94 22.49 -34.50
C GLU A 43 24.05 23.43 -35.03
N PRO A 44 24.05 23.81 -36.34
CA PRO A 44 25.15 24.56 -36.94
C PRO A 44 25.23 26.04 -36.49
N ALA A 45 26.45 26.46 -36.17
CA ALA A 45 26.85 27.74 -35.58
C ALA A 45 26.81 28.97 -36.52
N ALA A 46 25.74 29.15 -37.30
CA ALA A 46 25.64 30.23 -38.28
C ALA A 46 24.40 31.12 -38.12
N GLN A 47 24.12 31.61 -36.91
CA GLN A 47 23.35 32.85 -36.69
C GLN A 47 23.48 33.35 -35.24
N ARG A 48 24.72 33.52 -34.78
CA ARG A 48 25.00 34.38 -33.63
C ARG A 48 25.45 35.74 -34.12
N VAL A 49 24.96 36.77 -33.43
CA VAL A 49 25.30 38.20 -33.52
C VAL A 49 24.49 38.98 -34.55
N ARG A 50 23.36 39.56 -34.11
CA ARG A 50 23.19 41.03 -34.02
C ARG A 50 21.87 41.44 -33.36
N ARG A 51 22.05 42.10 -32.20
CA ARG A 51 21.29 43.24 -31.66
C ARG A 51 19.92 42.98 -31.01
N GLY A 52 19.90 43.29 -29.70
CA GLY A 52 18.81 44.04 -29.09
C GLY A 52 17.97 43.21 -28.12
N ALA A 53 18.24 43.40 -26.82
CA ALA A 53 17.38 43.14 -25.66
C ALA A 53 16.30 42.05 -25.79
N PRO A 54 16.38 40.93 -25.04
CA PRO A 54 15.21 40.08 -24.86
C PRO A 54 14.20 40.86 -24.01
N ILE A 55 13.16 41.36 -24.68
CA ILE A 55 11.82 41.42 -24.09
C ILE A 55 11.54 39.97 -23.67
N VAL A 56 11.75 39.69 -22.38
CA VAL A 56 11.27 38.48 -21.75
C VAL A 56 9.76 38.57 -21.84
N LYS A 57 9.21 37.89 -22.84
CA LYS A 57 7.80 37.52 -22.84
C LYS A 57 7.59 36.71 -21.56
N PRO A 58 6.70 37.10 -20.63
CA PRO A 58 6.18 36.13 -19.69
C PRO A 58 5.47 35.07 -20.53
N GLU A 59 5.99 33.86 -20.49
CA GLU A 59 5.20 32.68 -20.81
C GLU A 59 4.23 32.57 -19.64
N ASP A 60 3.02 33.04 -19.85
CA ASP A 60 1.85 32.81 -19.01
C ASP A 60 1.53 31.31 -19.09
N GLU A 61 2.32 30.49 -18.40
CA GLU A 61 1.82 29.28 -17.76
C GLU A 61 1.40 29.73 -16.36
N ASP A 62 0.14 30.16 -16.25
CA ASP A 62 -0.58 30.25 -14.98
C ASP A 62 -0.67 28.82 -14.40
N ASP A 63 0.43 28.31 -13.87
CA ASP A 63 0.36 27.44 -12.71
C ASP A 63 -0.22 28.33 -11.62
N ASP A 64 -1.52 28.17 -11.35
CA ASP A 64 -2.15 28.71 -10.16
C ASP A 64 -1.29 28.28 -8.96
N GLU A 65 -0.34 29.12 -8.52
CA GLU A 65 0.30 29.02 -7.22
C GLU A 65 -0.84 29.20 -6.21
N GLU A 66 -1.57 28.12 -5.92
CA GLU A 66 -2.50 28.05 -4.82
C GLU A 66 -1.70 28.37 -3.56
N VAL A 67 -1.74 29.64 -3.15
CA VAL A 67 -1.11 30.10 -1.93
C VAL A 67 -1.79 29.36 -0.79
N LEU A 68 -1.17 28.27 -0.33
CA LEU A 68 -1.68 27.47 0.77
C LEU A 68 -1.70 28.34 2.04
N LEU A 69 -2.90 28.80 2.42
CA LEU A 69 -3.08 29.65 3.58
C LEU A 69 -3.09 28.80 4.85
N PRO A 70 -2.34 29.18 5.89
CA PRO A 70 -2.33 28.45 7.15
C PRO A 70 -3.67 28.55 7.86
N ILE A 71 -4.30 27.40 8.08
CA ILE A 71 -5.60 27.27 8.76
C ILE A 71 -5.35 27.15 10.27
N MET A 72 -6.18 27.81 11.07
CA MET A 72 -6.10 27.68 12.53
C MET A 72 -6.68 26.34 12.98
N GLY A 73 -5.87 25.55 13.69
CA GLY A 73 -6.29 24.27 14.25
C GLY A 73 -7.13 24.44 15.52
N ARG A 74 -7.99 23.47 15.79
CA ARG A 74 -8.82 23.47 16.99
C ARG A 74 -8.04 22.91 18.18
N GLY A 75 -8.15 23.56 19.32
CA GLY A 75 -7.56 23.11 20.58
C GLY A 75 -6.10 23.53 20.75
N HIS A 76 -5.37 22.80 21.60
CA HIS A 76 -4.00 23.13 21.96
C HIS A 76 -3.07 21.93 21.92
N LEU A 77 -1.78 22.17 21.72
CA LEU A 77 -0.75 21.16 21.61
C LEU A 77 0.24 21.24 22.78
N THR A 78 0.75 20.09 23.16
CA THR A 78 1.98 19.90 23.92
C THR A 78 2.86 18.93 23.14
N SER A 79 4.18 19.02 23.28
CA SER A 79 5.10 18.14 22.55
C SER A 79 6.16 17.58 23.46
N SER A 80 6.57 16.34 23.16
CA SER A 80 7.69 15.66 23.78
C SER A 80 8.44 14.92 22.69
N GLY A 81 9.56 15.48 22.23
CA GLY A 81 10.31 14.96 21.10
C GLY A 81 9.48 14.96 19.81
N THR A 82 9.32 13.80 19.18
CA THR A 82 8.58 13.64 17.91
C THR A 82 7.10 13.37 18.10
N VAL A 83 6.61 13.32 19.34
CA VAL A 83 5.21 13.05 19.65
C VAL A 83 4.54 14.33 20.12
N ILE A 84 3.40 14.63 19.50
CA ILE A 84 2.54 15.75 19.85
C ILE A 84 1.29 15.20 20.53
N SER A 85 0.97 15.76 21.69
CA SER A 85 -0.25 15.50 22.44
C SER A 85 -1.19 16.69 22.30
N GLY A 86 -2.41 16.41 21.85
CA GLY A 86 -3.47 17.38 21.63
C GLY A 86 -4.45 17.43 22.79
N HIS A 87 -4.91 18.63 23.12
CA HIS A 87 -5.92 18.91 24.14
C HIS A 87 -7.11 19.61 23.47
N GLY A 88 -8.25 18.93 23.41
CA GLY A 88 -9.45 19.44 22.74
C GLY A 88 -9.32 19.57 21.21
N THR A 89 -8.38 18.83 20.64
CA THR A 89 -8.07 18.76 19.21
C THR A 89 -8.95 17.74 18.49
N GLN A 90 -9.10 17.91 17.18
CA GLN A 90 -9.81 16.96 16.30
C GLN A 90 -8.91 16.61 15.11
N PHE A 91 -7.77 15.97 15.40
CA PHE A 91 -6.75 15.70 14.38
C PHE A 91 -7.30 14.86 13.23
N SER A 92 -8.11 13.83 13.50
CA SER A 92 -8.63 12.94 12.47
C SER A 92 -9.51 13.62 11.42
N SER A 93 -10.16 14.75 11.77
CA SER A 93 -10.97 15.54 10.84
C SER A 93 -10.19 16.69 10.19
N GLU A 94 -9.21 17.26 10.89
CA GLU A 94 -8.52 18.47 10.46
C GLU A 94 -7.24 18.19 9.66
N LEU A 95 -6.53 17.11 10.00
CA LEU A 95 -5.19 16.80 9.50
C LEU A 95 -5.15 15.42 8.86
N GLU A 96 -4.28 15.29 7.87
CA GLU A 96 -3.89 13.99 7.32
C GLU A 96 -2.37 13.78 7.41
N VAL A 97 -1.94 12.53 7.22
CA VAL A 97 -0.52 12.22 7.08
C VAL A 97 0.03 12.95 5.86
N GLY A 98 1.16 13.64 6.03
CA GLY A 98 1.81 14.46 5.02
C GLY A 98 1.59 15.97 5.19
N ASP A 99 0.59 16.40 5.97
CA ASP A 99 0.31 17.81 6.23
C ASP A 99 1.38 18.45 7.12
N ASN A 100 1.50 19.78 7.07
CA ASN A 100 2.45 20.52 7.90
C ASN A 100 1.73 21.22 9.06
N ILE A 101 2.25 21.08 10.27
CA ILE A 101 1.82 21.79 11.47
C ILE A 101 2.78 22.95 11.71
N LEU A 102 2.23 24.14 11.90
CA LEU A 102 2.95 25.37 12.24
C LEU A 102 2.66 25.74 13.69
N ILE A 103 3.72 25.89 14.48
CA ILE A 103 3.63 26.31 15.88
C ILE A 103 4.56 27.48 16.10
N ARG A 104 4.10 28.46 16.88
CA ARG A 104 4.96 29.50 17.42
C ARG A 104 5.37 29.11 18.84
N HIS A 105 6.65 28.84 19.05
CA HIS A 105 7.13 28.38 20.34
C HIS A 105 7.01 29.49 21.39
N PRO A 106 6.50 29.21 22.61
CA PRO A 106 6.18 30.24 23.59
C PRO A 106 7.42 30.93 24.17
N THR A 107 8.55 30.23 24.27
CA THR A 107 9.79 30.78 24.84
C THR A 107 10.76 31.34 23.80
N THR A 108 10.94 30.66 22.65
CA THR A 108 11.88 31.10 21.60
C THR A 108 11.22 32.07 20.62
N LEU A 109 9.88 32.18 20.64
CA LEU A 109 9.06 33.01 19.73
C LEU A 109 9.26 32.71 18.24
N MET A 110 9.99 31.64 17.91
CA MET A 110 10.24 31.18 16.56
C MET A 110 9.03 30.40 16.04
N GLU A 111 8.74 30.59 14.75
CA GLU A 111 7.76 29.78 14.04
C GLU A 111 8.46 28.54 13.48
N GLU A 112 7.97 27.37 13.84
CA GLU A 112 8.47 26.09 13.35
C GLU A 112 7.35 25.35 12.62
N SER A 113 7.70 24.79 11.46
CA SER A 113 6.84 23.88 10.71
C SER A 113 7.38 22.46 10.79
N ARG A 114 6.49 21.49 11.03
CA ARG A 114 6.82 20.05 11.06
C ARG A 114 5.80 19.25 10.29
N GLN A 115 6.25 18.19 9.61
CA GLN A 115 5.39 17.35 8.82
C GLN A 115 4.77 16.24 9.68
N VAL A 116 3.47 16.01 9.51
CA VAL A 116 2.75 14.92 10.17
C VAL A 116 3.15 13.60 9.51
N ARG A 117 3.85 12.77 10.28
CA ARG A 117 4.30 11.44 9.85
C ARG A 117 3.23 10.37 10.08
N MET A 118 2.53 10.46 11.20
CA MET A 118 1.52 9.48 11.58
C MET A 118 0.49 10.14 12.49
N LEU A 119 -0.78 9.84 12.23
CA LEU A 119 -1.90 10.27 13.07
C LEU A 119 -2.43 9.04 13.80
N LEU A 120 -2.33 9.03 15.14
CA LEU A 120 -2.76 7.90 15.96
C LEU A 120 -4.20 8.05 16.42
N SER A 121 -4.56 9.25 16.88
CA SER A 121 -5.89 9.59 17.37
C SER A 121 -6.09 11.11 17.34
N ASP A 122 -7.27 11.59 17.73
CA ASP A 122 -7.52 13.02 17.92
C ASP A 122 -6.66 13.67 19.01
N ILE A 123 -6.01 12.86 19.86
CA ILE A 123 -5.21 13.31 21.00
C ILE A 123 -3.72 13.13 20.73
N SER A 124 -3.33 12.28 19.78
CA SER A 124 -1.92 11.95 19.58
C SER A 124 -1.54 11.81 18.12
N LEU A 125 -0.44 12.48 17.77
CA LEU A 125 0.17 12.38 16.44
C LEU A 125 1.70 12.41 16.56
N SER A 126 2.37 11.93 15.52
CA SER A 126 3.82 11.93 15.42
C SER A 126 4.27 12.76 14.22
N VAL A 127 5.29 13.57 14.46
CA VAL A 127 5.94 14.41 13.44
C VAL A 127 7.25 13.78 12.95
N ASP A 128 7.74 14.27 11.83
CA ASP A 128 8.99 13.85 11.19
C ASP A 128 10.23 14.14 12.05
N ALA A 129 10.29 15.32 12.67
CA ALA A 129 11.37 15.78 13.52
C ALA A 129 10.84 16.50 14.78
N PRO A 130 11.55 16.43 15.91
CA PRO A 130 11.17 17.18 17.10
C PRO A 130 11.31 18.70 16.87
N PHE A 131 10.54 19.49 17.61
CA PHE A 131 10.74 20.94 17.67
C PHE A 131 12.08 21.29 18.34
N SER A 132 12.55 22.53 18.16
CA SER A 132 13.81 22.97 18.79
C SER A 132 13.76 22.87 20.32
N SER A 133 12.58 23.04 20.91
CA SER A 133 12.30 22.88 22.32
C SER A 133 10.90 22.26 22.48
N ASP A 134 10.73 21.43 23.50
CA ASP A 134 9.46 20.79 23.79
C ASP A 134 8.43 21.80 24.31
N LEU A 135 7.20 21.68 23.82
CA LEU A 135 6.06 22.50 24.21
C LEU A 135 5.50 21.99 25.54
N VAL A 136 6.01 22.55 26.64
CA VAL A 136 5.57 22.23 28.00
C VAL A 136 4.20 22.83 28.31
N SER A 137 3.89 24.01 27.76
CA SER A 137 2.59 24.65 27.89
C SER A 137 1.70 24.36 26.68
N THR A 138 0.38 24.39 26.90
CA THR A 138 -0.61 24.23 25.85
C THR A 138 -0.54 25.40 24.87
N THR A 139 -0.13 25.14 23.63
CA THR A 139 0.01 26.16 22.58
C THR A 139 -1.03 25.99 21.49
N SER A 140 -1.52 27.10 20.92
CA SER A 140 -2.33 27.04 19.71
C SER A 140 -1.44 26.70 18.50
N PHE A 141 -2.04 26.08 17.49
CA PHE A 141 -1.35 25.66 16.28
C PHE A 141 -2.11 26.06 15.03
N ARG A 142 -1.37 26.13 13.94
CA ARG A 142 -1.90 26.28 12.58
C ARG A 142 -1.45 25.08 11.75
N TYR A 143 -2.10 24.81 10.65
CA TYR A 143 -1.68 23.76 9.74
C TYR A 143 -1.90 24.14 8.27
N LEU A 144 -1.13 23.48 7.41
CA LEU A 144 -1.21 23.59 5.96
C LEU A 144 -1.56 22.21 5.42
N LYS A 145 -2.69 22.14 4.72
CA LYS A 145 -3.06 20.95 3.96
C LYS A 145 -2.27 20.93 2.68
N LEU A 146 -1.53 19.86 2.45
CA LEU A 146 -0.93 19.67 1.14
C LEU A 146 -2.02 19.16 0.20
N PRO A 147 -2.18 19.75 -1.00
CA PRO A 147 -3.02 19.16 -2.02
C PRO A 147 -2.44 17.78 -2.34
N LYS A 148 -3.22 16.74 -2.04
CA LYS A 148 -2.86 15.37 -2.40
C LYS A 148 -3.28 15.17 -3.83
N ASP A 149 -2.38 14.65 -4.65
CA ASP A 149 -2.75 14.19 -5.98
C ASP A 149 -3.80 13.08 -5.82
N ASP A 150 -5.06 13.40 -6.11
CA ASP A 150 -6.20 12.48 -6.00
C ASP A 150 -5.98 11.17 -6.78
N ALA A 151 -5.08 11.19 -7.77
CA ALA A 151 -4.63 10.02 -8.52
C ALA A 151 -3.90 9.00 -7.63
N GLU A 152 -2.96 9.44 -6.79
CA GLU A 152 -2.20 8.53 -5.93
C GLU A 152 -3.10 7.90 -4.85
N ARG A 153 -4.07 8.66 -4.32
CA ARG A 153 -5.03 8.16 -3.34
C ARG A 153 -5.90 7.03 -3.90
N LYS A 154 -6.39 7.19 -5.14
CA LYS A 154 -7.20 6.15 -5.80
C LYS A 154 -6.40 4.90 -6.10
N GLU A 155 -5.15 5.04 -6.55
CA GLU A 155 -4.27 3.91 -6.83
C GLU A 155 -3.99 3.07 -5.56
N GLU A 156 -3.72 3.72 -4.42
CA GLU A 156 -3.49 3.01 -3.15
C GLU A 156 -4.72 2.24 -2.65
N GLU A 157 -5.92 2.83 -2.78
CA GLU A 157 -7.18 2.18 -2.41
C GLU A 157 -7.48 0.97 -3.31
N GLU A 158 -7.28 1.10 -4.62
CA GLU A 158 -7.45 0.01 -5.58
C GLU A 158 -6.46 -1.14 -5.31
N ASP A 159 -5.20 -0.83 -5.03
CA ASP A 159 -4.19 -1.81 -4.68
C ASP A 159 -4.52 -2.54 -3.37
N ALA A 160 -5.00 -1.83 -2.35
CA ALA A 160 -5.43 -2.41 -1.09
C ALA A 160 -6.64 -3.33 -1.27
N ALA A 161 -7.63 -2.93 -2.07
CA ALA A 161 -8.79 -3.74 -2.41
C ALA A 161 -8.41 -4.99 -3.21
N ALA A 162 -7.52 -4.87 -4.19
CA ALA A 162 -7.02 -5.99 -4.98
C ALA A 162 -6.25 -7.01 -4.13
N ARG A 163 -5.44 -6.54 -3.17
CA ARG A 163 -4.74 -7.42 -2.22
C ARG A 163 -5.72 -8.17 -1.31
N ARG A 164 -6.76 -7.50 -0.81
CA ARG A 164 -7.80 -8.14 0.02
C ARG A 164 -8.54 -9.25 -0.75
N ARG A 165 -8.89 -9.01 -2.02
CA ARG A 165 -9.52 -10.03 -2.88
C ARG A 165 -8.60 -11.23 -3.07
N LYS A 166 -7.35 -11.01 -3.46
CA LYS A 166 -6.36 -12.09 -3.66
C LYS A 166 -6.13 -12.93 -2.40
N ASN A 167 -6.08 -12.31 -1.23
CA ASN A 167 -5.93 -13.05 0.03
C ASN A 167 -7.15 -13.92 0.32
N ARG A 168 -8.36 -13.40 0.11
CA ARG A 168 -9.59 -14.19 0.26
C ARG A 168 -9.61 -15.40 -0.69
N ASP A 169 -9.26 -15.20 -1.96
CA ASP A 169 -9.25 -16.29 -2.95
C ASP A 169 -8.14 -17.33 -2.63
N GLN A 170 -7.02 -16.90 -2.04
CA GLN A 170 -5.95 -17.79 -1.56
C GLN A 170 -6.35 -18.59 -0.31
N GLU A 171 -7.05 -17.96 0.63
CA GLU A 171 -7.61 -18.64 1.80
C GLU A 171 -8.66 -19.65 1.37
N GLU A 172 -9.54 -19.29 0.43
CA GLU A 172 -10.54 -20.19 -0.13
C GLU A 172 -9.88 -21.37 -0.85
N SER A 173 -8.85 -21.15 -1.67
CA SER A 173 -8.15 -22.23 -2.41
C SER A 173 -7.27 -23.11 -1.51
N SER A 174 -6.65 -22.56 -0.47
CA SER A 174 -5.85 -23.33 0.49
C SER A 174 -6.70 -24.16 1.45
N ALA A 175 -7.92 -23.71 1.78
CA ALA A 175 -8.85 -24.43 2.65
C ALA A 175 -9.50 -25.66 1.99
N VAL A 176 -9.36 -25.87 0.67
CA VAL A 176 -10.01 -27.01 -0.04
C VAL A 176 -9.31 -28.36 0.21
N GLY A 177 -8.10 -28.37 0.77
CA GLY A 177 -7.46 -29.59 1.30
C GLY A 177 -7.32 -30.77 0.30
N THR A 178 -7.02 -31.96 0.83
CA THR A 178 -6.61 -33.17 0.08
C THR A 178 -7.76 -33.87 -0.69
N TYR A 179 -8.98 -33.34 -0.65
CA TYR A 179 -10.15 -33.89 -1.35
C TYR A 179 -10.57 -33.07 -2.57
N SER A 180 -9.80 -32.03 -2.89
CA SER A 180 -9.99 -31.16 -4.05
C SER A 180 -9.35 -31.77 -5.29
N SER A 181 -9.91 -32.85 -5.83
CA SER A 181 -9.36 -33.43 -7.05
C SER A 181 -9.84 -32.75 -8.34
N ASP A 182 -10.82 -31.85 -8.29
CA ASP A 182 -11.28 -31.16 -9.50
C ASP A 182 -12.29 -30.06 -9.13
N MET A 183 -11.83 -28.81 -8.95
CA MET A 183 -12.57 -27.52 -8.88
C MET A 183 -14.10 -27.54 -8.62
N GLY A 184 -14.60 -28.33 -7.66
CA GLY A 184 -16.03 -28.48 -7.37
C GLY A 184 -16.83 -29.40 -8.32
N THR A 185 -16.20 -30.10 -9.27
CA THR A 185 -16.85 -31.05 -10.19
C THR A 185 -16.84 -32.50 -9.71
N ARG A 186 -16.17 -32.82 -8.58
CA ARG A 186 -16.17 -34.17 -7.99
C ARG A 186 -16.53 -34.15 -6.51
N VAL A 187 -17.69 -34.73 -6.17
CA VAL A 187 -18.17 -34.90 -4.80
C VAL A 187 -17.64 -36.22 -4.24
N THR A 188 -16.94 -36.17 -3.10
CA THR A 188 -16.46 -37.38 -2.41
C THR A 188 -17.33 -37.64 -1.19
N MET A 189 -18.00 -38.80 -1.15
CA MET A 189 -19.00 -39.15 -0.14
C MET A 189 -18.76 -40.51 0.49
N ARG A 190 -19.18 -40.66 1.75
CA ARG A 190 -19.14 -41.93 2.47
C ARG A 190 -20.47 -42.67 2.35
N VAL A 191 -20.45 -43.90 1.83
CA VAL A 191 -21.64 -44.75 1.68
C VAL A 191 -21.44 -46.06 2.46
N LYS A 192 -22.48 -46.54 3.14
CA LYS A 192 -22.45 -47.80 3.88
C LYS A 192 -22.49 -48.98 2.90
N LYS A 193 -21.55 -49.92 2.99
CA LYS A 193 -21.52 -51.13 2.18
C LYS A 193 -22.69 -52.04 2.58
N ALA A 194 -23.44 -52.52 1.59
CA ALA A 194 -24.48 -53.53 1.79
C ALA A 194 -23.80 -54.90 2.00
N GLY A 195 -23.51 -55.26 3.25
CA GLY A 195 -22.92 -56.54 3.61
C GLY A 195 -23.02 -56.81 5.10
N ALA A 196 -22.93 -58.08 5.50
CA ALA A 196 -23.11 -58.54 6.88
C ALA A 196 -22.19 -57.84 7.92
N TYR A 197 -21.05 -57.30 7.47
CA TYR A 197 -20.06 -56.62 8.31
C TYR A 197 -20.08 -55.08 8.23
N GLY A 198 -21.08 -54.47 7.59
CA GLY A 198 -21.44 -53.06 7.82
C GLY A 198 -20.37 -51.97 7.64
N GLY A 199 -19.39 -52.17 6.76
CA GLY A 199 -18.31 -51.20 6.50
C GLY A 199 -18.75 -49.97 5.70
N TYR A 200 -17.83 -49.02 5.50
CA TYR A 200 -18.06 -47.82 4.70
C TYR A 200 -17.12 -47.79 3.49
N GLN A 201 -17.59 -47.17 2.41
CA GLN A 201 -16.84 -46.95 1.18
C GLN A 201 -16.87 -45.48 0.83
N ILE A 202 -15.72 -44.95 0.41
CA ILE A 202 -15.63 -43.63 -0.18
C ILE A 202 -15.98 -43.77 -1.67
N ILE A 203 -17.04 -43.11 -2.10
CA ILE A 203 -17.47 -43.04 -3.49
C ILE A 203 -17.20 -41.62 -3.97
N HIS A 204 -16.74 -41.53 -5.20
CA HIS A 204 -16.59 -40.25 -5.87
C HIS A 204 -17.65 -40.13 -6.97
N GLN A 205 -18.48 -39.11 -6.88
CA GLN A 205 -19.49 -38.78 -7.85
C GLN A 205 -19.03 -37.55 -8.63
N GLN A 206 -19.07 -37.61 -9.96
CA GLN A 206 -18.91 -36.41 -10.78
C GLN A 206 -20.20 -35.60 -10.73
N ALA A 207 -20.06 -34.30 -10.53
CA ALA A 207 -21.14 -33.33 -10.64
C ALA A 207 -21.11 -32.72 -12.04
N ASP A 208 -22.30 -32.49 -12.59
CA ASP A 208 -22.45 -31.93 -13.94
C ASP A 208 -22.12 -30.44 -13.99
N THR A 209 -22.08 -29.77 -12.83
CA THR A 209 -21.81 -28.33 -12.68
C THR A 209 -20.73 -28.09 -11.64
N GLU A 210 -19.98 -26.99 -11.79
CA GLU A 210 -19.05 -26.50 -10.77
C GLU A 210 -19.85 -26.08 -9.54
N LEU A 211 -19.83 -26.92 -8.50
CA LEU A 211 -20.56 -26.66 -7.26
C LEU A 211 -19.69 -25.86 -6.30
N THR A 212 -20.30 -24.86 -5.66
CA THR A 212 -19.67 -24.13 -4.56
C THR A 212 -19.49 -25.04 -3.35
N ARG A 213 -18.58 -24.66 -2.44
CA ARG A 213 -18.30 -25.43 -1.21
C ARG A 213 -19.56 -25.69 -0.37
N SER A 214 -20.44 -24.69 -0.24
CA SER A 214 -21.71 -24.82 0.47
C SER A 214 -22.59 -25.90 -0.16
N GLU A 215 -22.68 -25.92 -1.48
CA GLU A 215 -23.49 -26.88 -2.21
C GLU A 215 -22.91 -28.31 -2.13
N LEU A 216 -21.57 -28.46 -2.17
CA LEU A 216 -20.90 -29.74 -1.95
C LEU A 216 -21.18 -30.30 -0.55
N LEU A 217 -21.09 -29.46 0.49
CA LEU A 217 -21.40 -29.88 1.86
C LEU A 217 -22.88 -30.25 2.03
N GLU A 218 -23.77 -29.50 1.38
CA GLU A 218 -25.19 -29.77 1.42
C GLU A 218 -25.53 -31.13 0.77
N LEU A 219 -24.94 -31.43 -0.39
CA LEU A 219 -25.07 -32.73 -1.06
C LEU A 219 -24.58 -33.88 -0.17
N ARG A 220 -23.43 -33.73 0.48
CA ARG A 220 -22.89 -34.76 1.39
C ARG A 220 -23.77 -34.96 2.62
N SER A 221 -24.28 -33.88 3.20
CA SER A 221 -25.14 -33.93 4.40
C SER A 221 -26.46 -34.67 4.17
N LYS A 222 -26.96 -34.66 2.92
CA LYS A 222 -28.17 -35.39 2.50
C LYS A 222 -27.96 -36.92 2.50
N HIS A 223 -26.71 -37.40 2.43
CA HIS A 223 -26.41 -38.82 2.55
C HIS A 223 -26.37 -39.27 4.01
N LYS A 224 -27.23 -40.24 4.38
CA LYS A 224 -27.33 -40.76 5.76
C LYS A 224 -26.00 -41.25 6.35
N ALA A 225 -25.09 -41.75 5.52
CA ALA A 225 -23.80 -42.26 5.94
C ALA A 225 -22.69 -41.19 6.04
N ASP A 226 -22.98 -39.95 5.61
CA ASP A 226 -22.03 -38.81 5.60
C ASP A 226 -22.67 -37.53 6.20
N ARG A 227 -23.69 -37.70 7.06
CA ARG A 227 -24.42 -36.59 7.70
C ARG A 227 -23.54 -35.69 8.59
N HIS A 228 -22.42 -36.23 9.08
CA HIS A 228 -21.46 -35.53 9.95
C HIS A 228 -20.24 -35.02 9.19
N CYS A 229 -20.41 -34.59 7.94
CA CYS A 229 -19.34 -34.09 7.08
C CYS A 229 -18.93 -32.62 7.33
N MET A 230 -19.38 -32.00 8.44
CA MET A 230 -19.06 -30.61 8.81
C MET A 230 -17.69 -30.49 9.47
#